data_AF-A0A1V5LIF8-F1
#
_entry.id   AF-A0A1V5LIF8-F1
#
_cell.length_a   1.000
_cell.length_b   1.000
_cell.length_c   1.000
_cell.angle_alpha   90.00
_cell.angle_beta   90.00
_cell.angle_gamma   90.00
#
_symmetry.space_group_name_H-M   'P 1'
#
loop_
_entity.id
_entity.type
_entity.pdbx_description
1 polymer ?
#
loop_
_entity_poly.entity_id
_entity_poly.type
_entity_poly.pdbx_seq_one_letter_code
_entity_poly.pdbx_strand_id
1 'polypeptide(L)'
;MHSHGRVAEVLDLIVATGADAIDPVEPPPDGDIPLAEVKARYGNRLILFGNMELKYLETETPADIDARVKVMMDEAKAGGGYVLMPTAGPLNIPLAPRTADNYRAFIAAGLKYGVY
;
A
#
# COMPACT_ATOMS: atom_id res chain seq x y z
N MET A 1 -7.91 -8.30 -7.85
CA MET A 1 -7.88 -9.48 -6.96
C MET A 1 -7.55 -8.99 -5.57
N HIS A 2 -8.33 -9.37 -4.56
CA HIS A 2 -8.02 -9.06 -3.17
C HIS A 2 -7.41 -10.29 -2.48
N SER A 3 -6.17 -10.21 -2.00
CA SER A 3 -5.47 -11.33 -1.36
C SER A 3 -4.38 -10.83 -0.40
N HIS A 4 -4.58 -11.05 0.90
CA HIS A 4 -3.59 -10.76 1.93
C HIS A 4 -2.48 -11.82 2.02
N GLY A 5 -1.41 -11.42 2.68
CA GLY A 5 -0.29 -12.22 3.14
C GLY A 5 0.82 -12.37 2.12
N ARG A 6 1.40 -13.56 2.13
CA ARG A 6 2.52 -13.95 1.27
C ARG A 6 2.03 -14.32 -0.12
N VAL A 7 2.17 -13.38 -1.06
CA VAL A 7 1.62 -13.53 -2.42
C VAL A 7 2.71 -13.67 -3.49
N ALA A 8 3.99 -13.56 -3.14
CA ALA A 8 5.09 -13.54 -4.11
C ALA A 8 5.06 -14.72 -5.10
N GLU A 9 4.78 -15.94 -4.60
CA GLU A 9 4.75 -17.17 -5.40
C GLU A 9 3.50 -17.29 -6.29
N VAL A 10 2.42 -16.57 -5.97
CA VAL A 10 1.14 -16.66 -6.68
C VAL A 10 0.85 -15.46 -7.59
N LEU A 11 1.69 -14.41 -7.56
CA LEU A 11 1.49 -13.21 -8.40
C LEU A 11 1.40 -13.55 -9.89
N ASP A 12 2.24 -14.44 -10.41
CA ASP A 12 2.16 -14.86 -11.82
C ASP A 12 0.83 -15.53 -12.16
N LEU A 13 0.29 -16.33 -11.24
CA LEU A 13 -1.02 -16.98 -11.39
C LEU A 13 -2.14 -15.94 -11.36
N ILE A 14 -2.08 -14.97 -10.45
CA ILE A 14 -3.05 -13.86 -10.38
C ILE A 14 -3.06 -13.09 -11.69
N VAL A 15 -1.89 -12.75 -12.22
CA VAL A 15 -1.79 -12.06 -13.51
C VAL A 15 -2.33 -12.92 -14.65
N ALA A 16 -2.08 -14.24 -14.63
CA ALA A 16 -2.60 -15.17 -15.63
C ALA A 16 -4.15 -15.28 -15.60
N THR A 17 -4.81 -14.93 -14.49
CA THR A 17 -6.28 -14.84 -14.45
C THR A 17 -6.84 -13.69 -15.28
N GLY A 18 -6.00 -12.74 -15.72
CA GLY A 18 -6.44 -11.53 -16.39
C GLY A 18 -6.93 -10.43 -15.43
N ALA A 19 -6.53 -10.49 -14.15
CA ALA A 19 -6.85 -9.44 -13.20
C ALA A 19 -6.22 -8.10 -13.62
N ASP A 20 -6.98 -7.01 -13.53
CA ASP A 20 -6.47 -5.66 -13.80
C ASP A 20 -5.65 -5.08 -12.63
N ALA A 21 -5.85 -5.61 -11.43
CA ALA A 21 -5.29 -5.06 -10.20
C ALA A 21 -5.02 -6.12 -9.14
N ILE A 22 -4.02 -5.85 -8.30
CA ILE A 22 -3.76 -6.57 -7.05
C ILE A 22 -3.99 -5.63 -5.86
N ASP A 23 -4.69 -6.15 -4.86
CA ASP A 23 -5.02 -5.46 -3.63
C ASP A 23 -4.90 -6.42 -2.44
N PRO A 24 -4.27 -6.05 -1.32
CA PRO A 24 -3.18 -5.09 -1.26
C PRO A 24 -1.85 -5.71 -1.73
N VAL A 25 -0.84 -4.86 -1.96
CA VAL A 25 0.58 -5.25 -1.97
C VAL A 25 1.13 -5.07 -0.56
N GLU A 26 1.14 -6.11 0.27
CA GLU A 26 1.64 -6.03 1.65
C GLU A 26 3.17 -6.12 1.70
N PRO A 27 3.87 -5.19 2.39
CA PRO A 27 5.31 -5.27 2.55
C PRO A 27 5.69 -6.35 3.58
N PRO A 28 6.93 -6.89 3.51
CA PRO A 28 7.46 -7.70 4.59
C PRO A 28 7.46 -6.94 5.93
N PRO A 29 7.18 -7.60 7.07
CA PRO A 29 7.03 -9.04 7.26
C PRO A 29 5.61 -9.60 7.09
N ASP A 30 4.59 -8.75 6.90
CA ASP A 30 3.19 -9.18 6.78
C ASP A 30 2.92 -9.84 5.41
N GLY A 31 3.52 -9.27 4.37
CA GLY A 31 3.74 -9.92 3.08
C GLY A 31 5.14 -10.52 2.94
N ASP A 32 5.52 -10.83 1.71
CA ASP A 32 6.81 -11.45 1.37
C ASP A 32 7.52 -10.85 0.15
N ILE A 33 7.01 -9.75 -0.41
CA ILE A 33 7.61 -9.09 -1.57
C ILE A 33 7.60 -7.56 -1.42
N PRO A 34 8.74 -6.86 -1.66
CA PRO A 34 8.79 -5.40 -1.62
C PRO A 34 7.94 -4.76 -2.73
N LEU A 35 7.34 -3.59 -2.44
CA LEU A 35 6.50 -2.86 -3.40
C LEU A 35 7.28 -2.49 -4.67
N ALA A 36 8.52 -2.01 -4.55
CA ALA A 36 9.40 -1.76 -5.69
C ALA A 36 9.58 -2.99 -6.60
N GLU A 37 9.68 -4.19 -6.02
CA GLU A 37 9.83 -5.42 -6.80
C GLU A 37 8.53 -5.78 -7.54
N VAL A 38 7.37 -5.67 -6.87
CA VAL A 38 6.06 -5.87 -7.52
C VAL A 38 5.89 -4.86 -8.66
N LYS A 39 6.26 -3.59 -8.45
CA LYS A 39 6.22 -2.54 -9.46
C LYS A 39 7.09 -2.86 -10.67
N ALA A 40 8.33 -3.30 -10.44
CA ALA A 40 9.25 -3.66 -11.52
C ALA A 40 8.75 -4.86 -12.34
N ARG A 41 8.19 -5.88 -11.69
CA ARG A 41 7.76 -7.13 -12.34
C ARG A 41 6.39 -7.02 -13.02
N TYR A 42 5.46 -6.29 -12.40
CA TYR A 42 4.04 -6.34 -12.77
C TYR A 42 3.38 -4.97 -12.97
N GLY A 43 4.08 -3.87 -12.72
CA GLY A 43 3.51 -2.52 -12.76
C GLY A 43 3.03 -2.02 -14.13
N ASN A 44 3.30 -2.78 -15.20
CA ASN A 44 2.76 -2.55 -16.55
C ASN A 44 1.58 -3.47 -16.91
N ARG A 45 1.23 -4.42 -16.04
CA ARG A 45 0.16 -5.41 -16.22
C ARG A 45 -0.92 -5.31 -15.14
N LEU A 46 -0.56 -4.84 -13.96
CA LEU A 46 -1.44 -4.67 -12.82
C LEU A 46 -1.42 -3.22 -12.33
N ILE A 47 -2.58 -2.75 -11.89
CA ILE A 47 -2.69 -1.64 -10.95
C ILE A 47 -2.39 -2.18 -9.55
N LEU A 48 -1.50 -1.51 -8.84
CA LEU A 48 -1.07 -1.90 -7.50
C LEU A 48 -1.83 -1.08 -6.46
N PHE A 49 -2.55 -1.73 -5.56
CA PHE A 49 -3.23 -1.08 -4.44
C PHE A 49 -2.49 -1.42 -3.13
N GLY A 50 -2.52 -0.50 -2.17
CA GLY A 50 -2.14 -0.81 -0.79
C GLY A 50 -0.72 -0.37 -0.40
N ASN A 51 -0.04 -1.27 0.30
CA ASN A 51 1.27 -1.14 0.96
C ASN A 51 1.30 -0.41 2.31
N MET A 52 0.32 0.45 2.60
CA MET A 52 0.20 1.05 3.93
C MET A 52 -0.48 0.08 4.91
N GLU A 53 0.31 -0.65 5.71
CA GLU A 53 -0.28 -1.55 6.71
C GLU A 53 -1.17 -0.81 7.69
N LEU A 54 -2.38 -1.34 7.94
CA LEU A 54 -3.31 -0.76 8.91
C LEU A 54 -2.65 -0.62 10.30
N LYS A 55 -1.81 -1.57 10.70
CA LYS A 55 -1.10 -1.51 11.99
C LYS A 55 -0.20 -0.28 12.11
N TYR A 56 0.36 0.22 11.01
CA TYR A 56 1.17 1.45 11.05
C TYR A 56 0.27 2.63 11.40
N LEU A 57 -0.89 2.73 10.74
CA LEU A 57 -1.88 3.77 11.02
C LEU A 57 -2.40 3.70 12.46
N GLU A 58 -2.43 2.53 13.08
CA GLU A 58 -2.90 2.37 14.46
C GLU A 58 -1.82 2.61 15.53
N THR A 59 -0.55 2.35 15.22
CA THR A 59 0.50 2.27 16.24
C THR A 59 1.56 3.36 16.16
N GLU A 60 1.85 3.90 14.97
CA GLU A 60 2.98 4.80 14.73
C GLU A 60 2.64 6.28 14.92
N THR A 61 3.64 7.15 14.72
CA THR A 61 3.45 8.60 14.76
C THR A 61 3.11 9.18 13.38
N PRO A 62 2.46 10.35 13.30
CA PRO A 62 2.22 11.04 12.03
C PRO A 62 3.47 11.28 11.17
N ALA A 63 4.64 11.47 11.81
CA ALA A 63 5.90 11.65 11.11
C ALA A 63 6.39 10.34 10.46
N ASP A 64 6.20 9.20 11.13
CA ASP A 64 6.49 7.88 10.57
C ASP A 64 5.58 7.59 9.37
N ILE A 65 4.29 7.95 9.47
CA ILE A 65 3.34 7.83 8.36
C ILE A 65 3.78 8.66 7.15
N ASP A 66 4.18 9.93 7.33
CA ASP A 66 4.70 10.77 6.23
C ASP A 66 5.94 10.12 5.58
N ALA A 67 6.88 9.63 6.38
CA ALA A 67 8.09 8.98 5.89
C ALA A 67 7.77 7.69 5.11
N ARG A 68 6.82 6.87 5.58
CA ARG A 68 6.37 5.67 4.87
C ARG A 68 5.71 5.98 3.55
N VAL A 69 4.80 6.94 3.52
CA VAL A 69 4.15 7.37 2.28
C VAL A 69 5.18 7.89 1.28
N LYS A 70 6.19 8.64 1.75
CA LYS A 70 7.28 9.07 0.89
C LYS A 70 8.00 7.89 0.24
N VAL A 71 8.37 6.87 1.02
CA VAL A 71 9.05 5.66 0.50
C VAL A 71 8.16 4.94 -0.52
N MET A 72 6.88 4.71 -0.21
CA MET A 72 5.93 4.07 -1.13
C MET A 72 5.80 4.82 -2.46
N MET A 73 5.77 6.16 -2.40
CA MET A 73 5.73 7.01 -3.58
C MET A 73 7.03 6.94 -4.38
N ASP A 74 8.20 6.96 -3.72
CA ASP A 74 9.49 6.80 -4.39
C ASP A 74 9.60 5.44 -5.10
N GLU A 75 8.99 4.38 -4.55
CA GLU A 75 9.03 3.02 -5.11
C GLU A 75 8.04 2.77 -6.26
N ALA A 76 6.81 3.28 -6.15
CA ALA A 76 5.71 2.81 -7.01
C ALA A 76 5.06 3.88 -7.88
N LYS A 77 5.30 5.17 -7.63
CA LYS A 77 4.59 6.22 -8.36
C LYS A 77 4.95 6.22 -9.83
N ALA A 78 6.24 6.15 -10.16
CA ALA A 78 6.75 6.37 -11.51
C ALA A 78 6.01 5.53 -12.57
N GLY A 79 5.51 6.20 -13.61
CA GLY A 79 4.71 5.57 -14.67
C GLY A 79 3.22 5.33 -14.33
N GLY A 80 2.72 5.81 -13.19
CA GLY A 80 1.33 5.64 -12.77
C GLY A 80 1.01 4.20 -12.36
N GLY A 81 -0.27 3.81 -12.28
CA GLY A 81 -0.66 2.43 -11.95
C GLY A 81 -0.40 2.00 -10.50
N TYR A 82 -0.29 2.97 -9.58
CA TYR A 82 -0.22 2.73 -8.14
C TYR A 82 -1.29 3.55 -7.42
N VAL A 83 -2.00 2.91 -6.50
CA VAL A 83 -3.02 3.51 -5.64
C VAL A 83 -2.57 3.34 -4.19
N LEU A 84 -2.14 4.46 -3.60
CA LEU A 84 -1.81 4.53 -2.18
C LEU A 84 -3.07 4.30 -1.35
N MET A 85 -3.10 3.20 -0.60
CA MET A 85 -4.27 2.77 0.17
C MET A 85 -3.81 2.00 1.43
N PRO A 86 -4.57 2.02 2.54
CA PRO A 86 -4.37 1.06 3.62
C PRO A 86 -4.58 -0.38 3.14
N THR A 87 -3.83 -1.34 3.69
CA THR A 87 -4.00 -2.78 3.35
C THR A 87 -5.31 -3.33 3.89
N ALA A 88 -5.84 -2.76 4.97
CA ALA A 88 -7.15 -3.07 5.52
C ALA A 88 -7.83 -1.82 6.10
N GLY A 89 -9.16 -1.86 6.22
CA GLY A 89 -9.95 -0.86 6.90
C GLY A 89 -10.05 -1.13 8.41
N PRO A 90 -10.11 -0.08 9.26
CA PRO A 90 -10.28 -0.25 10.69
C PRO A 90 -11.68 -0.78 11.01
N LEU A 91 -11.77 -1.72 11.95
CA LEU A 91 -13.04 -2.29 12.42
C LEU A 91 -13.63 -1.56 13.63
N ASN A 92 -12.85 -0.69 14.27
CA ASN A 92 -13.21 -0.05 15.55
C ASN A 92 -14.04 1.22 15.34
N ILE A 93 -15.15 1.33 16.09
CA ILE A 93 -16.00 2.52 16.15
C ILE A 93 -16.27 2.86 17.63
N PRO A 94 -15.90 4.05 18.13
CA PRO A 94 -15.19 5.11 17.42
C PRO A 94 -13.71 4.75 17.13
N LEU A 95 -13.12 5.40 16.13
CA LEU A 95 -11.68 5.31 15.88
C LEU A 95 -10.89 5.90 17.05
N ALA A 96 -9.77 5.28 17.39
CA ALA A 96 -8.83 5.87 18.33
C ALA A 96 -8.32 7.22 17.78
N PRO A 97 -8.14 8.26 18.63
CA PRO A 97 -7.67 9.57 18.18
C PRO A 97 -6.36 9.51 17.37
N ARG A 98 -5.41 8.68 17.81
CA ARG A 98 -4.15 8.45 17.10
C ARG A 98 -4.37 7.93 15.69
N THR A 99 -5.21 6.91 15.53
CA THR A 99 -5.54 6.34 14.21
C THR A 99 -6.13 7.41 13.32
N ALA A 100 -7.07 8.22 13.82
CA ALA A 100 -7.65 9.32 13.06
C ALA A 100 -6.60 10.36 12.61
N ASP A 101 -5.67 10.73 13.49
CA ASP A 101 -4.58 11.66 13.16
C ASP A 101 -3.60 11.07 12.14
N ASN A 102 -3.30 9.77 12.24
CA ASN A 102 -2.46 9.07 11.27
C ASN A 102 -3.13 8.96 9.89
N TYR A 103 -4.45 8.77 9.83
CA TYR A 103 -5.20 8.85 8.56
C TYR A 103 -5.11 10.25 7.93
N ARG A 104 -5.17 11.32 8.73
CA ARG A 104 -4.99 12.69 8.23
C ARG A 104 -3.57 12.90 7.70
N ALA A 105 -2.56 12.43 8.41
CA ALA A 105 -1.16 12.48 7.99
C ALA A 105 -0.93 11.69 6.69
N PHE A 106 -1.51 10.49 6.60
CA PHE A 106 -1.48 9.65 5.41
C PHE A 106 -2.06 10.35 4.18
N ILE A 107 -3.24 10.96 4.30
CA ILE A 107 -3.88 11.70 3.21
C ILE A 107 -3.03 12.92 2.82
N ALA A 108 -2.56 13.69 3.80
CA ALA A 108 -1.72 14.87 3.55
C ALA A 108 -0.40 14.50 2.84
N ALA A 109 0.27 13.42 3.28
CA ALA A 109 1.48 12.92 2.66
C ALA A 109 1.21 12.37 1.25
N GLY A 110 0.07 11.69 1.05
CA GLY A 110 -0.35 11.22 -0.27
C GLY A 110 -0.52 12.37 -1.27
N LEU A 111 -1.16 13.47 -0.85
CA LEU A 111 -1.30 14.68 -1.66
C LEU A 111 0.04 15.39 -1.91
N LYS A 112 0.95 15.36 -0.93
CA LYS A 112 2.27 15.99 -1.00
C LYS A 112 3.22 15.26 -1.96
N TYR A 113 3.29 13.93 -1.86
CA TYR A 113 4.29 13.12 -2.59
C TYR A 113 3.75 12.47 -3.88
N GLY A 114 2.42 12.34 -3.99
CA GLY A 114 1.71 11.75 -5.14
C GLY A 114 1.57 12.65 -6.36
N VAL A 115 2.36 13.73 -6.45
CA VAL A 115 2.45 14.60 -7.63
C VAL A 115 3.43 14.01 -8.66
N TYR A 116 3.08 14.17 -9.94
CA TYR A 116 3.80 13.70 -11.12
C TYR A 116 4.21 14.85 -12.01
#